data_AF-A0A1A6A3E1-F1
#
_entry.id   AF-A0A1A6A3E1-F1
#
_cell.length_a   1.000
_cell.length_b   1.000
_cell.length_c   1.000
_cell.angle_alpha   90.00
_cell.angle_beta   90.00
_cell.angle_gamma   90.00
#
_symmetry.space_group_name_H-M   'P 1'
#
loop_
_entity.id
_entity.type
_entity.pdbx_description
1 polymer ?
#
loop_
_entity_poly.entity_id
_entity_poly.type
_entity_poly.pdbx_seq_one_letter_code
_entity_poly.pdbx_strand_id
1 'polypeptide(L)'
;MSANREINVTLYEIKRVENGRPVCDPRPFKSTIRMNEKLETLFNKWQKEREPETPLKEFEFLLYQRRHDEPDTGMTSGGGQQPNKGAIRLRGDQTPEQVHMQDNARIYVKRENLQCDVEEEPQVAA
;
A
#
# COMPACT_ATOMS: atom_id res chain seq x y z
N MET A 1 21.85 -9.90 -7.52
CA MET A 1 20.99 -8.69 -7.63
C MET A 1 21.54 -7.67 -6.65
N SER A 2 21.74 -6.41 -7.06
CA SER A 2 22.46 -5.43 -6.24
C SER A 2 21.56 -4.90 -5.11
N ALA A 3 21.91 -5.21 -3.86
CA ALA A 3 21.21 -4.80 -2.64
C ALA A 3 21.06 -3.25 -2.46
N ASN A 4 21.68 -2.45 -3.33
CA ASN A 4 21.63 -0.98 -3.31
C ASN A 4 20.67 -0.37 -4.33
N ARG A 5 19.83 -1.16 -5.00
CA ARG A 5 18.81 -0.61 -5.91
C ARG A 5 17.85 0.29 -5.12
N GLU A 6 17.62 1.50 -5.63
CA GLU A 6 16.58 2.40 -5.15
C GLU A 6 15.32 2.23 -6.00
N ILE A 7 14.15 2.31 -5.37
CA ILE A 7 12.84 2.21 -6.03
C ILE A 7 11.98 3.42 -5.70
N ASN A 8 11.09 3.76 -6.62
CA ASN A 8 10.06 4.77 -6.44
C ASN A 8 8.85 4.14 -5.76
N VAL A 9 8.28 4.86 -4.80
CA VAL A 9 7.09 4.43 -4.06
C VAL A 9 6.10 5.58 -3.95
N THR A 10 4.82 5.27 -4.05
CA THR A 10 3.73 6.24 -3.89
C THR A 10 2.80 5.80 -2.78
N LEU A 11 2.62 6.65 -1.78
CA LEU A 11 1.74 6.41 -0.64
C LEU A 11 0.42 7.17 -0.83
N TYR A 12 -0.70 6.48 -0.69
CA TYR A 12 -2.07 7.01 -0.77
C TYR A 12 -2.76 6.85 0.58
N GLU A 13 -3.15 7.94 1.24
CA GLU A 13 -3.91 7.85 2.49
C GLU A 13 -5.38 7.56 2.19
N ILE A 14 -5.95 6.51 2.77
CA ILE A 14 -7.37 6.22 2.73
C ILE A 14 -8.06 7.15 3.74
N LYS A 15 -8.88 8.09 3.25
CA LYS A 15 -9.54 9.10 4.10
C LYS A 15 -10.97 8.72 4.47
N ARG A 16 -11.66 8.00 3.60
CA ARG A 16 -13.08 7.71 3.77
C ARG A 16 -13.51 6.44 3.03
N VAL A 17 -14.74 6.05 3.27
CA VAL A 17 -15.42 4.97 2.57
C VAL A 17 -16.60 5.57 1.82
N GLU A 18 -16.71 5.29 0.53
CA GLU A 18 -17.84 5.68 -0.30
C GLU A 18 -18.43 4.42 -0.93
N ASN A 19 -19.74 4.22 -0.77
CA ASN A 19 -20.45 3.05 -1.30
C ASN A 19 -19.77 1.70 -0.92
N GLY A 20 -19.25 1.62 0.32
CA GLY A 20 -18.55 0.43 0.82
C GLY A 20 -17.09 0.29 0.37
N ARG A 21 -16.56 1.23 -0.43
CA ARG A 21 -15.19 1.18 -0.96
C ARG A 21 -14.27 2.22 -0.33
N PRO A 22 -13.03 1.87 0.04
CA PRO A 22 -12.06 2.84 0.52
C PRO A 22 -11.64 3.82 -0.58
N VAL A 23 -11.61 5.11 -0.25
CA VAL A 23 -11.24 6.21 -1.15
C VAL A 23 -10.03 6.97 -0.59
N CYS A 24 -9.04 7.17 -1.45
CA CYS A 24 -7.79 7.84 -1.11
C CYS A 24 -7.87 9.37 -1.23
N ASP A 25 -7.06 10.07 -0.43
CA ASP A 25 -6.75 11.48 -0.62
C ASP A 25 -6.13 11.70 -2.02
N PRO A 26 -6.53 12.77 -2.74
CA PRO A 26 -6.02 13.05 -4.08
C PRO A 26 -4.56 13.54 -4.08
N ARG A 27 -3.94 13.76 -2.91
CA ARG A 27 -2.55 14.19 -2.79
C ARG A 27 -1.69 13.01 -2.34
N PRO A 28 -1.20 12.16 -3.25
CA PRO A 28 -0.29 11.07 -2.89
C PRO A 28 1.07 11.59 -2.43
N PHE A 29 1.73 10.88 -1.53
CA PHE A 29 3.11 11.14 -1.13
C PHE A 29 4.06 10.28 -1.96
N LYS A 30 4.89 10.92 -2.77
CA LYS A 30 5.89 10.24 -3.61
C LYS A 30 7.22 10.27 -2.87
N SER A 31 7.90 9.13 -2.81
CA SER A 31 9.21 9.02 -2.18
C SER A 31 10.03 7.93 -2.85
N THR A 32 11.26 7.78 -2.36
CA THR A 32 12.17 6.71 -2.76
C THR A 32 12.70 5.98 -1.52
N ILE A 33 13.01 4.70 -1.71
CA ILE A 33 13.58 3.83 -0.68
C ILE A 33 14.52 2.81 -1.32
N ARG A 34 15.59 2.43 -0.63
CA ARG A 34 16.48 1.34 -1.09
C ARG A 34 15.88 -0.02 -0.77
N MET A 35 16.15 -1.00 -1.64
CA MET A 35 15.63 -2.37 -1.48
C MET A 35 16.01 -3.04 -0.15
N ASN A 36 17.15 -2.66 0.44
CA ASN A 36 17.65 -3.16 1.73
C ASN A 36 17.35 -2.25 2.93
N GLU A 37 16.69 -1.11 2.72
CA GLU A 37 16.36 -0.16 3.78
C GLU A 37 15.06 -0.58 4.48
N LYS A 38 14.96 -0.31 5.79
CA LYS A 38 13.75 -0.58 6.55
C LYS A 38 12.60 0.31 6.09
N LEU A 39 11.41 -0.27 5.94
CA LEU A 39 10.18 0.45 5.60
C LEU A 39 9.82 1.50 6.65
N GLU A 40 10.26 1.32 7.91
CA GLU A 40 10.14 2.33 8.96
C GLU A 40 10.71 3.70 8.54
N THR A 41 11.78 3.75 7.76
CA THR A 41 12.30 5.03 7.26
C THR A 41 11.31 5.72 6.32
N LEU A 42 10.65 4.95 5.45
CA LEU A 42 9.62 5.47 4.54
C LEU A 42 8.38 5.95 5.32
N PHE A 43 7.96 5.19 6.33
CA PHE A 43 6.82 5.52 7.17
C PHE A 43 7.05 6.80 7.97
N ASN A 44 8.24 6.96 8.55
CA ASN A 44 8.63 8.18 9.25
C ASN A 44 8.75 9.39 8.31
N LYS A 45 9.29 9.20 7.10
CA LYS A 45 9.30 10.25 6.05
C LYS A 45 7.87 10.72 5.74
N TRP A 46 6.94 9.79 5.59
CA TRP A 46 5.53 10.10 5.34
C TRP A 46 4.88 10.85 6.52
N GLN A 47 5.07 10.38 7.76
CA GLN A 47 4.53 11.04 8.97
C GLN A 47 5.03 12.49 9.08
N LYS A 48 6.34 12.70 8.82
CA LYS A 48 6.97 14.02 8.89
C LYS A 48 6.44 14.98 7.82
N GLU A 49 6.25 14.50 6.59
CA GLU A 49 5.80 15.35 5.48
C GLU A 49 4.30 15.64 5.54
N ARG A 50 3.50 14.65 5.98
CA ARG A 50 2.04 14.78 6.02
C ARG A 50 1.51 15.39 7.30
N GLU A 51 2.32 15.39 8.35
CA GLU A 51 1.97 15.85 9.70
C GLU A 51 0.54 15.44 10.12
N PRO A 52 0.17 14.16 10.01
CA PRO A 52 -1.16 13.74 10.42
C PRO A 52 -1.29 13.90 11.94
N GLU A 53 -2.47 14.33 12.41
CA GLU A 53 -2.78 14.40 13.84
C GLU A 53 -2.69 13.03 14.53
N THR A 54 -2.98 11.97 13.78
CA THR A 54 -2.91 10.58 14.22
C THR A 54 -1.44 10.12 14.32
N PRO A 55 -1.04 9.44 15.41
CA PRO A 55 0.32 8.93 15.53
C PRO A 55 0.57 7.75 14.58
N LEU A 56 1.82 7.58 14.14
CA LEU A 56 2.20 6.56 13.14
C LEU A 56 1.72 5.14 13.49
N LYS A 57 1.72 4.79 14.79
CA LYS A 57 1.29 3.48 15.30
C LYS A 57 -0.19 3.15 15.06
N GLU A 58 -1.02 4.15 14.77
CA GLU A 58 -2.45 4.00 14.49
C GLU A 58 -2.74 3.94 12.98
N PHE A 59 -1.71 3.71 12.16
CA PHE A 59 -1.82 3.49 10.73
C PHE A 59 -1.37 2.08 10.34
N GLU A 60 -2.18 1.46 9.47
CA GLU A 60 -1.82 0.27 8.71
C GLU A 60 -1.27 0.70 7.33
N PHE A 61 -0.15 0.11 6.94
CA PHE A 61 0.44 0.30 5.61
C PHE A 61 0.18 -0.95 4.77
N LEU A 62 -0.47 -0.77 3.63
CA LEU A 62 -1.05 -1.85 2.84
C LEU A 62 -0.42 -1.88 1.45
N LEU A 63 0.08 -3.04 1.02
CA LEU A 63 0.62 -3.27 -0.33
C LEU A 63 -0.26 -4.28 -1.06
N TYR A 64 -0.73 -3.91 -2.24
CA TYR A 64 -1.44 -4.81 -3.14
C TYR A 64 -0.48 -5.27 -4.25
N GLN A 65 -0.24 -6.58 -4.36
CA GLN A 65 0.59 -7.13 -5.42
C GLN A 65 -0.25 -7.24 -6.70
N ARG A 66 -0.09 -6.29 -7.61
CA ARG A 66 -0.64 -6.42 -8.97
C ARG A 66 0.18 -7.45 -9.74
N ARG A 67 -0.44 -8.53 -10.22
CA ARG A 67 0.18 -9.38 -11.24
C ARG A 67 0.31 -8.54 -12.51
N HIS A 68 1.53 -8.41 -13.01
CA HIS A 68 1.83 -7.57 -14.17
C HIS A 68 1.32 -8.17 -15.51
N ASP A 69 0.69 -9.35 -15.48
CA ASP A 69 0.30 -10.13 -16.67
C ASP A 69 -1.10 -10.75 -16.62
N GLU A 70 -1.97 -10.40 -15.66
CA GLU A 70 -3.35 -10.90 -15.69
C GLU A 70 -4.29 -9.85 -16.30
N PRO A 71 -4.91 -10.13 -17.47
CA PRO A 71 -5.97 -9.28 -17.97
C PRO A 71 -7.09 -9.27 -16.93
N ASP A 72 -7.62 -8.08 -16.69
CA ASP A 72 -8.74 -7.79 -15.79
C ASP A 72 -10.00 -8.48 -16.32
N THR A 73 -10.05 -9.81 -16.17
CA THR A 73 -11.14 -10.66 -16.62
C THR A 73 -12.12 -10.76 -15.46
N GLY A 74 -12.88 -9.68 -15.29
CA GLY A 74 -14.17 -9.74 -14.64
C GLY A 74 -15.07 -10.73 -15.37
N MET A 75 -14.98 -11.99 -15.00
CA MET A 75 -15.94 -13.07 -15.19
C MET A 75 -15.23 -14.40 -14.89
N THR A 76 -15.56 -15.07 -13.79
CA THR A 76 -15.83 -16.53 -13.76
C THR A 76 -16.14 -17.02 -12.35
N SER A 77 -17.33 -17.58 -12.24
CA SER A 77 -17.79 -18.50 -11.22
C SER A 77 -16.87 -19.74 -11.19
N GLY A 78 -16.29 -20.07 -10.04
CA GLY A 78 -15.50 -21.28 -9.90
C GLY A 78 -14.78 -21.36 -8.55
N GLY A 79 -15.20 -22.30 -7.70
CA GLY A 79 -14.55 -22.59 -6.43
C GLY A 79 -13.12 -23.06 -6.65
N GLY A 80 -12.18 -22.25 -6.20
CA GLY A 80 -10.75 -22.54 -6.13
C GLY A 80 -10.12 -21.39 -5.37
N GLN A 81 -9.33 -21.68 -4.34
CA GLN A 81 -8.65 -20.66 -3.53
C GLN A 81 -7.94 -19.66 -4.45
N GLN A 82 -8.49 -18.44 -4.54
CA GLN A 82 -7.86 -17.34 -5.25
C GLN A 82 -6.53 -17.03 -4.55
N PRO A 83 -5.37 -17.05 -5.24
CA PRO A 83 -4.10 -16.96 -4.54
C PRO A 83 -3.81 -15.58 -3.93
N ASN A 84 -4.55 -14.53 -4.30
CA ASN A 84 -4.19 -13.14 -4.03
C ASN A 84 -5.41 -12.27 -3.66
N LYS A 85 -6.23 -12.71 -2.70
CA LYS A 85 -7.20 -11.81 -2.08
C LYS A 85 -6.54 -11.00 -0.97
N GLY A 86 -6.60 -9.68 -1.08
CA GLY A 86 -6.29 -8.76 0.01
C GLY A 86 -4.89 -8.18 0.06
N ALA A 87 -4.79 -7.11 0.85
CA ALA A 87 -3.56 -6.38 1.08
C ALA A 87 -2.54 -7.14 1.94
N ILE A 88 -1.26 -7.01 1.59
CA ILE A 88 -0.15 -7.33 2.48
C ILE A 88 0.01 -6.16 3.47
N ARG A 89 -0.07 -6.45 4.77
CA ARG A 89 0.24 -5.49 5.82
C ARG A 89 1.76 -5.38 5.97
N LEU A 90 2.28 -4.20 5.70
CA LEU A 90 3.70 -3.88 5.81
C LEU A 90 4.06 -3.52 7.25
N ARG A 91 5.20 -4.02 7.73
CA ARG A 91 5.77 -3.70 9.03
C ARG A 91 7.05 -2.89 8.85
N GLY A 92 7.32 -1.99 9.80
CA GLY A 92 8.46 -1.08 9.70
C GLY A 92 9.82 -1.77 9.72
N ASP A 93 9.92 -2.93 10.35
CA ASP A 93 11.15 -3.73 10.44
C ASP A 93 11.49 -4.49 9.14
N GLN A 94 10.55 -4.57 8.20
CA GLN A 94 10.74 -5.22 6.91
C GLN A 94 11.48 -4.30 5.92
N THR A 95 12.05 -4.88 4.86
CA THR A 95 12.60 -4.16 3.71
C THR A 95 11.75 -4.36 2.45
N PRO A 96 11.84 -3.48 1.44
CA PRO A 96 11.17 -3.69 0.15
C PRO A 96 11.50 -5.04 -0.50
N GLU A 97 12.75 -5.50 -0.39
CA GLU A 97 13.17 -6.82 -0.90
C GLU A 97 12.44 -7.99 -0.22
N GLN A 98 12.28 -7.94 1.11
CA GLN A 98 11.61 -8.98 1.88
C GLN A 98 10.12 -9.12 1.55
N VAL A 99 9.47 -8.04 1.13
CA VAL A 99 8.05 -8.04 0.74
C VAL A 99 7.85 -8.10 -0.78
N HIS A 100 8.93 -8.35 -1.53
CA HIS A 100 8.95 -8.40 -3.00
C HIS A 100 8.36 -7.15 -3.67
N MET A 101 8.59 -5.98 -3.06
CA MET A 101 8.12 -4.70 -3.56
C MET A 101 8.78 -4.37 -4.90
N GLN A 102 7.96 -3.95 -5.87
CA GLN A 102 8.41 -3.55 -7.19
C GLN A 102 8.69 -2.05 -7.25
N ASP A 103 9.41 -1.62 -8.28
CA ASP A 103 9.54 -0.19 -8.58
C ASP A 103 8.18 0.40 -8.96
N ASN A 104 7.97 1.68 -8.63
CA ASN A 104 6.68 2.37 -8.71
C ASN A 104 5.56 1.73 -7.88
N ALA A 105 5.91 1.03 -6.79
CA ALA A 105 4.91 0.42 -5.90
C ALA A 105 3.97 1.45 -5.28
N ARG A 106 2.73 1.01 -5.07
CA ARG A 106 1.68 1.79 -4.40
C ARG A 106 1.43 1.22 -3.02
N ILE A 107 1.51 2.07 -2.01
CA ILE A 107 1.24 1.73 -0.62
C ILE A 107 0.02 2.53 -0.18
N TYR A 108 -0.92 1.88 0.49
CA TYR A 108 -2.12 2.51 1.01
C TYR A 108 -2.01 2.65 2.51
N VAL A 109 -2.22 3.87 3.00
CA VAL A 109 -2.10 4.22 4.41
C VAL A 109 -3.50 4.33 4.99
N LYS A 110 -3.87 3.41 5.87
CA LYS A 110 -5.20 3.30 6.44
C LYS A 110 -5.13 3.57 7.94
N ARG A 111 -6.02 4.40 8.48
CA ARG A 111 -6.15 4.55 9.94
C ARG A 111 -6.78 3.28 10.53
N GLU A 112 -6.29 2.83 11.68
CA GLU A 112 -6.83 1.64 12.36
C GLU A 112 -8.32 1.79 12.71
N ASN A 113 -8.75 3.00 13.09
CA ASN A 113 -10.13 3.30 13.42
C ASN A 113 -11.07 3.42 12.20
N LEU A 114 -10.53 3.46 10.98
CA LEU A 114 -11.34 3.47 9.77
C LEU A 114 -11.76 2.04 9.44
N GLN A 115 -13.04 1.74 9.61
CA GLN A 115 -13.61 0.45 9.22
C GLN A 115 -13.88 0.43 7.72
N CYS A 116 -13.03 -0.28 6.97
CA CYS A 116 -13.21 -0.51 5.54
C CYS A 116 -12.69 -1.89 5.14
N ASP A 117 -13.23 -2.43 4.06
CA ASP A 117 -12.69 -3.65 3.45
C ASP A 117 -11.30 -3.36 2.86
N VAL A 118 -10.40 -4.33 2.99
CA VAL A 118 -9.03 -4.32 2.47
C VAL A 118 -8.76 -5.50 1.52
N GLU A 119 -9.81 -6.25 1.15
CA GLU A 119 -9.74 -7.30 0.12
C GLU A 119 -9.42 -6.72 -1.26
N GLU A 120 -9.95 -5.53 -1.58
CA GLU A 120 -9.77 -4.84 -2.87
C GLU A 120 -8.90 -3.58 -2.74
N GLU A 121 -8.22 -3.22 -3.83
CA GLU A 121 -7.38 -2.01 -3.90
C GLU A 121 -8.26 -0.75 -3.81
N PRO A 122 -7.90 0.25 -2.98
CA PRO A 122 -8.68 1.48 -2.84
C PRO A 122 -8.79 2.31 -4.13
N GLN A 123 -9.90 3.00 -4.26
CA GLN A 123 -10.09 3.97 -5.35
C GLN A 123 -9.29 5.25 -5.05
N VAL A 124 -8.62 5.78 -6.06
CA VAL A 124 -8.03 7.12 -6.01
C VAL A 124 -9.09 8.08 -6.51
N ALA A 125 -9.47 9.06 -5.68
CA ALA A 125 -10.40 10.10 -6.12
C ALA A 125 -9.81 10.83 -7.34
N ALA A 126 -10.63 11.01 -8.37
CA ALA A 126 -10.28 11.75 -9.59
C ALA A 126 -10.16 13.25 -9.31
#